data_AF-A0A022RSD2-F1
#
_entry.id   AF-A0A022RSD2-F1
#
_cell.length_a   1.000
_cell.length_b   1.000
_cell.length_c   1.000
_cell.angle_alpha   90.00
_cell.angle_beta   90.00
_cell.angle_gamma   90.00
#
_symmetry.space_group_name_H-M   'P 1'
#
loop_
_entity.id
_entity.type
_entity.pdbx_description
1 polymer ?
#
loop_
_entity_poly.entity_id
_entity_poly.type
_entity_poly.pdbx_seq_one_letter_code
_entity_poly.pdbx_strand_id
1 'polypeptide(L)'
;NALARIRENYDLCSEERRKYEEWVDRVIRSHKSVTLKEFSVCFDLGLSSQESITRWIEFAFTRHVQKLDLDFSVKVKNKTSPRTHYTLPEEFLTRRTSGGNSCIDFKSLKELSLKCVNLTGQAIEFFLHNCPFLEKLVVHYTNKISNLEVCGPSLVLKHLELMHCNYLESVKVSAPNLISLIGPNIDVLLLENVPMLKEVYINCMHYNDSVENWALGCI
;
A
#
# COMPACT_ATOMS: atom_id res chain seq x y z
N ASN A 1 21.01 -0.70 32.75
CA ASN A 1 19.62 -0.19 32.74
C ASN A 1 19.01 -0.46 31.37
N ALA A 2 17.94 -1.25 31.28
CA ALA A 2 17.30 -1.64 30.01
C ALA A 2 16.68 -0.45 29.26
N LEU A 3 16.19 0.56 29.99
CA LEU A 3 15.57 1.76 29.40
C LEU A 3 16.60 2.63 28.65
N ALA A 4 17.83 2.71 29.15
CA ALA A 4 18.91 3.44 28.49
C ALA A 4 19.28 2.80 27.13
N ARG A 5 19.34 1.47 27.07
CA ARG A 5 19.63 0.71 25.83
C ARG A 5 18.49 0.83 24.81
N ILE A 6 17.24 0.86 25.27
CA ILE A 6 16.07 1.11 24.40
C ILE A 6 16.12 2.52 23.82
N ARG A 7 16.48 3.52 24.65
CA ARG A 7 16.62 4.91 24.23
C ARG A 7 17.76 5.10 23.22
N GLU A 8 18.94 4.55 23.49
CA GLU A 8 20.06 4.58 22.55
C GLU A 8 19.72 3.93 21.20
N ASN A 9 19.04 2.78 21.21
CA ASN A 9 18.56 2.14 19.98
C ASN A 9 17.51 2.99 19.24
N TYR A 10 16.66 3.71 19.97
CA TYR A 10 15.67 4.61 19.39
C TYR A 10 16.34 5.84 18.75
N ASP A 11 17.34 6.43 19.43
CA ASP A 11 18.09 7.58 18.95
C ASP A 11 18.90 7.21 17.69
N LEU A 12 19.56 6.04 17.68
CA LEU A 12 20.24 5.50 16.49
C LEU A 12 19.25 5.28 15.32
N CYS A 13 18.07 4.73 15.60
CA CYS A 13 17.04 4.54 14.56
C CYS A 13 16.55 5.89 14.00
N SER A 14 16.40 6.91 14.85
CA SER A 14 15.98 8.25 14.44
C SER A 14 17.01 8.94 13.55
N GLU A 15 18.31 8.76 13.82
CA GLU A 15 19.37 9.37 13.02
C GLU A 15 19.47 8.73 11.64
N GLU A 16 19.35 7.40 11.55
CA GLU A 16 19.36 6.67 10.29
C GLU A 16 18.15 7.01 9.42
N ARG A 17 16.95 7.16 10.02
CA ARG A 17 15.75 7.66 9.32
C ARG A 17 15.99 9.04 8.71
N ARG A 18 16.57 9.97 9.48
CA ARG A 18 16.89 11.31 8.98
C ARG A 18 17.91 11.27 7.83
N LYS A 19 18.99 10.49 7.96
CA LYS A 19 19.99 10.34 6.88
C LYS A 19 19.35 9.79 5.61
N TYR A 20 18.44 8.83 5.75
CA TYR A 20 17.69 8.26 4.64
C TYR A 20 16.77 9.30 3.99
N GLU A 21 16.00 10.07 4.77
CA GLU A 21 15.15 11.15 4.27
C GLU A 21 15.95 12.19 3.47
N GLU A 22 17.07 12.67 4.04
CA GLU A 22 17.94 13.62 3.37
C GLU A 22 18.53 13.05 2.07
N TRP A 23 18.84 11.75 2.05
CA TRP A 23 19.32 11.06 0.86
C TRP A 23 18.26 11.01 -0.23
N VAL A 24 17.03 10.59 0.09
CA VAL A 24 15.90 10.59 -0.86
C VAL A 24 15.67 11.99 -1.41
N ASP A 25 15.72 13.01 -0.56
CA ASP A 25 15.58 14.41 -0.95
C ASP A 25 16.66 14.89 -1.91
N ARG A 26 17.91 14.47 -1.70
CA ARG A 26 19.00 14.77 -2.64
C ARG A 26 18.76 14.09 -3.98
N VAL A 27 18.36 12.82 -3.98
CA VAL A 27 18.07 12.06 -5.21
C VAL A 27 16.97 12.73 -6.02
N ILE A 28 15.83 13.03 -5.38
CA ILE A 28 14.67 13.69 -6.01
C ILE A 28 15.06 15.04 -6.61
N ARG A 29 15.79 15.89 -5.87
CA ARG A 29 16.25 17.20 -6.37
C ARG A 29 17.21 17.09 -7.55
N SER A 30 18.02 16.04 -7.59
CA SER A 30 18.98 15.82 -8.69
C SER A 30 18.33 15.24 -9.95
N HIS A 31 17.12 14.68 -9.84
CA HIS A 31 16.47 13.98 -10.92
C HIS A 31 15.85 14.95 -11.95
N LYS A 32 16.40 14.95 -13.17
CA LYS A 32 16.02 15.89 -14.24
C LYS A 32 15.01 15.35 -15.24
N SER A 33 14.81 14.02 -15.29
CA SER A 33 13.85 13.43 -16.23
C SER A 33 12.42 13.86 -15.87
N VAL A 34 11.60 14.04 -16.90
CA VAL A 34 10.17 14.35 -16.78
C VAL A 34 9.31 13.10 -16.56
N THR A 35 9.89 11.91 -16.78
CA THR A 35 9.23 10.63 -16.53
C THR A 35 10.02 9.76 -15.57
N LEU A 36 9.30 8.97 -14.77
CA LEU A 36 9.84 8.01 -13.84
C LEU A 36 9.20 6.64 -14.09
N LYS A 37 10.01 5.60 -14.29
CA LYS A 37 9.47 4.25 -14.47
C LYS A 37 9.01 3.67 -13.14
N GLU A 38 9.87 3.76 -12.13
CA GLU A 38 9.67 3.18 -10.81
C GLU A 38 10.14 4.15 -9.73
N PHE A 39 9.35 4.27 -8.67
CA PHE A 39 9.72 4.97 -7.44
C PHE A 39 9.48 4.03 -6.26
N SER A 40 10.56 3.65 -5.58
CA SER A 40 10.51 2.68 -4.50
C SER A 40 11.19 3.24 -3.25
N VAL A 41 10.46 3.26 -2.15
CA VAL A 41 10.96 3.69 -0.83
C VAL A 41 10.73 2.54 0.14
N CYS A 42 11.80 1.84 0.48
CA CYS A 42 11.75 0.64 1.31
C CYS A 42 12.56 0.84 2.59
N PHE A 43 12.00 1.55 3.56
CA PHE A 43 12.67 1.91 4.80
C PHE A 43 11.65 2.12 5.93
N ASP A 44 12.02 1.82 7.18
CA ASP A 44 11.16 2.01 8.36
C ASP A 44 10.92 3.51 8.62
N LEU A 45 9.88 4.04 7.96
CA LEU A 45 9.41 5.41 8.06
C LEU A 45 7.94 5.42 8.48
N GLY A 46 7.47 6.55 8.97
CA GLY A 46 6.11 6.64 9.47
C GLY A 46 5.64 8.08 9.64
N LEU A 47 4.82 8.30 10.66
CA LEU A 47 4.18 9.58 10.91
C LEU A 47 5.19 10.72 11.15
N SER A 48 6.38 10.44 11.70
CA SER A 48 7.45 11.44 11.84
C SER A 48 7.95 11.99 10.50
N SER A 49 7.77 11.23 9.42
CA SER A 49 8.27 11.51 8.07
C SER A 49 7.11 11.86 7.11
N GLN A 50 5.93 12.16 7.65
CA GLN A 50 4.67 12.36 6.91
C GLN A 50 4.79 13.36 5.76
N GLU A 51 5.38 14.53 6.02
CA GLU A 51 5.55 15.59 5.03
C GLU A 51 6.56 15.18 3.94
N SER A 52 7.70 14.60 4.35
CA SER A 52 8.72 14.09 3.43
C SER A 52 8.14 13.05 2.48
N ILE A 53 7.47 12.02 3.01
CA ILE A 53 6.85 10.94 2.23
C ILE A 53 5.80 11.50 1.26
N THR A 54 4.92 12.39 1.74
CA THR A 54 3.88 12.99 0.88
C THR A 54 4.49 13.73 -0.29
N ARG A 55 5.53 14.55 -0.06
CA ARG A 55 6.26 15.26 -1.11
C ARG A 55 6.96 14.31 -2.09
N TRP A 56 7.48 13.18 -1.62
CA TRP A 56 8.09 12.17 -2.48
C TRP A 56 7.06 11.50 -3.40
N ILE A 57 5.88 11.19 -2.87
CA ILE A 57 4.77 10.64 -3.63
C ILE A 57 4.32 11.65 -4.69
N GLU A 58 4.10 12.93 -4.31
CA GLU A 58 3.79 14.00 -5.27
C GLU A 58 4.84 14.09 -6.37
N PHE A 59 6.13 14.07 -6.02
CA PHE A 59 7.21 14.04 -6.99
C PHE A 59 7.06 12.88 -7.98
N ALA A 60 6.83 11.65 -7.49
CA ALA A 60 6.69 10.48 -8.33
C ALA A 60 5.52 10.64 -9.34
N PHE A 61 4.37 11.12 -8.90
CA PHE A 61 3.23 11.32 -9.79
C PHE A 61 3.39 12.52 -10.74
N THR A 62 4.06 13.60 -10.34
CA THR A 62 4.43 14.70 -11.27
C THR A 62 5.43 14.24 -12.34
N ARG A 63 5.97 13.03 -12.21
CA ARG A 63 6.84 12.37 -13.17
C ARG A 63 6.19 11.13 -13.79
N HIS A 64 4.86 11.03 -13.74
CA HIS A 64 4.11 9.96 -14.42
C HIS A 64 4.61 8.56 -14.05
N VAL A 65 4.87 8.33 -12.76
CA VAL A 65 5.38 7.05 -12.26
C VAL A 65 4.52 5.87 -12.72
N GLN A 66 5.16 4.81 -13.20
CA GLN A 66 4.45 3.58 -13.60
C GLN A 66 4.38 2.57 -12.45
N LYS A 67 5.41 2.52 -11.59
CA LYS A 67 5.44 1.65 -10.41
C LYS A 67 5.76 2.46 -9.17
N LEU A 68 4.84 2.47 -8.21
CA LEU A 68 5.05 3.08 -6.89
C LEU A 68 5.09 1.97 -5.83
N ASP A 69 6.22 1.84 -5.14
CA ASP A 69 6.40 0.85 -4.07
C ASP A 69 6.83 1.54 -2.77
N LEU A 70 5.90 1.62 -1.82
CA LEU A 70 6.16 2.15 -0.49
C LEU A 70 6.12 1.00 0.51
N ASP A 71 7.30 0.62 0.98
CA ASP A 71 7.46 -0.43 1.99
C ASP A 71 8.06 0.16 3.25
N PHE A 72 7.19 0.51 4.20
CA PHE A 72 7.59 1.03 5.49
C PHE A 72 7.60 -0.04 6.57
N SER A 73 7.51 -1.32 6.19
CA SER A 73 7.55 -2.41 7.15
C SER A 73 8.94 -2.55 7.78
N VAL A 74 8.96 -2.67 9.11
CA VAL A 74 10.20 -2.85 9.85
C VAL A 74 10.71 -4.27 9.64
N LYS A 75 11.90 -4.42 9.05
CA LYS A 75 12.56 -5.75 8.91
C LYS A 75 12.99 -6.35 10.26
N VAL A 76 12.93 -5.56 11.33
CA VAL A 76 13.26 -5.93 12.71
C VAL A 76 11.96 -6.19 13.46
N LYS A 77 11.90 -7.31 14.21
CA LYS A 77 10.73 -7.96 14.84
C LYS A 77 9.88 -7.12 15.82
N ASN A 78 10.08 -5.81 15.91
CA ASN A 78 9.30 -4.93 16.76
C ASN A 78 8.09 -4.39 15.98
N LYS A 79 6.89 -4.80 16.40
CA LYS A 79 5.62 -4.34 15.85
C LYS A 79 5.51 -2.82 16.06
N THR A 80 5.73 -2.01 15.03
CA THR A 80 5.37 -0.59 15.06
C THR A 80 3.87 -0.47 15.25
N SER A 81 3.44 0.41 16.16
CA SER A 81 2.02 0.67 16.35
C SER A 81 1.42 1.20 15.03
N PRO A 82 0.23 0.75 14.62
CA PRO A 82 -0.47 1.32 13.46
C PRO A 82 -0.67 2.84 13.57
N ARG A 83 -0.66 3.39 14.79
CA ARG A 83 -0.71 4.83 15.08
C ARG A 83 0.52 5.60 14.57
N THR A 84 1.61 4.90 14.26
CA THR A 84 2.87 5.49 13.81
C THR A 84 3.09 5.35 12.31
N HIS A 85 2.19 4.68 11.58
CA HIS A 85 2.30 4.54 10.13
C HIS A 85 1.99 5.85 9.40
N TYR A 86 2.65 6.05 8.26
CA TYR A 86 2.31 7.10 7.31
C TYR A 86 0.83 7.00 6.93
N THR A 87 0.11 8.12 6.92
CA THR A 87 -1.29 8.17 6.48
C THR A 87 -1.36 8.85 5.14
N LEU A 88 -1.91 8.21 4.11
CA LEU A 88 -2.09 8.86 2.82
C LEU A 88 -3.13 9.99 2.97
N PRO A 89 -2.79 11.27 2.73
CA PRO A 89 -3.72 12.39 2.93
C PRO A 89 -4.91 12.30 1.95
N GLU A 90 -6.12 12.61 2.41
CA GLU A 90 -7.30 12.58 1.52
C GLU A 90 -7.27 13.72 0.50
N GLU A 91 -6.62 14.84 0.83
CA GLU A 91 -6.38 15.96 -0.07
C GLU A 91 -5.62 15.51 -1.32
N PHE A 92 -4.75 14.51 -1.17
CA PHE A 92 -3.98 13.92 -2.27
C PHE A 92 -4.89 13.26 -3.32
N LEU A 93 -6.01 12.68 -2.88
CA LEU A 93 -6.99 11.97 -3.72
C LEU A 93 -8.05 12.91 -4.29
N THR A 94 -8.26 14.07 -3.66
CA THR A 94 -9.30 15.03 -4.05
C THR A 94 -8.77 16.20 -4.89
N ARG A 95 -7.43 16.36 -5.01
CA ARG A 95 -6.78 17.40 -5.80
C ARG A 95 -7.05 17.22 -7.29
N ARG A 96 -8.24 17.63 -7.72
CA ARG A 96 -8.57 17.90 -9.12
C ARG A 96 -7.64 18.99 -9.63
N THR A 97 -7.28 18.89 -10.90
CA THR A 97 -6.28 19.68 -11.66
C THR A 97 -6.63 21.16 -11.82
N SER A 98 -7.13 21.81 -10.78
CA SER A 98 -7.64 23.17 -10.79
C SER A 98 -6.51 24.15 -10.45
N GLY A 99 -5.84 24.65 -11.49
CA GLY A 99 -5.29 26.01 -11.49
C GLY A 99 -3.91 26.28 -10.85
N GLY A 100 -3.11 25.25 -10.54
CA GLY A 100 -1.71 25.42 -10.11
C GLY A 100 -0.76 24.54 -10.92
N ASN A 101 0.43 25.04 -11.25
CA ASN A 101 1.45 24.46 -12.16
C ASN A 101 2.02 23.06 -11.80
N SER A 102 1.34 22.27 -10.96
CA SER A 102 1.68 20.87 -10.66
C SER A 102 0.43 20.00 -10.86
N CYS A 103 0.20 19.56 -12.09
CA CYS A 103 -0.88 18.62 -12.41
C CYS A 103 -0.42 17.20 -12.00
N ILE A 104 -0.86 16.73 -10.84
CA ILE A 104 -0.65 15.34 -10.41
C ILE A 104 -1.54 14.47 -11.30
N ASP A 105 -0.93 13.54 -12.04
CA ASP A 105 -1.64 12.62 -12.91
C ASP A 105 -1.35 11.17 -12.51
N PHE A 106 -2.41 10.44 -12.18
CA PHE A 106 -2.37 9.04 -11.78
C PHE A 106 -2.43 8.07 -12.98
N LYS A 107 -2.69 8.58 -14.18
CA LYS A 107 -3.02 7.76 -15.35
C LYS A 107 -1.93 6.80 -15.78
N SER A 108 -0.67 7.09 -15.47
CA SER A 108 0.47 6.25 -15.87
C SER A 108 0.74 5.08 -14.93
N LEU A 109 0.11 5.05 -13.76
CA LEU A 109 0.36 4.04 -12.73
C LEU A 109 -0.14 2.67 -13.19
N LYS A 110 0.76 1.68 -13.10
CA LYS A 110 0.55 0.27 -13.46
C LYS A 110 0.68 -0.66 -12.27
N GLU A 111 1.58 -0.33 -11.35
CA GLU A 111 1.83 -1.13 -10.15
C GLU A 111 1.83 -0.22 -8.92
N LEU A 112 1.00 -0.57 -7.94
CA LEU A 112 0.92 0.10 -6.65
C LEU A 112 1.17 -0.90 -5.53
N SER A 113 2.20 -0.66 -4.73
CA SER A 113 2.54 -1.44 -3.55
C SER A 113 2.63 -0.52 -2.34
N LEU A 114 1.81 -0.79 -1.33
CA LEU A 114 1.67 0.01 -0.12
C LEU A 114 1.70 -0.91 1.09
N LYS A 115 2.79 -0.86 1.86
CA LYS A 115 3.01 -1.75 3.01
C LYS A 115 3.33 -0.91 4.25
N CYS A 116 2.61 -1.17 5.34
CA CYS A 116 2.63 -0.33 6.54
C CYS A 116 2.23 1.13 6.25
N VAL A 117 1.22 1.32 5.40
CA VAL A 117 0.60 2.62 5.11
C VAL A 117 -0.84 2.58 5.60
N ASN A 118 -1.26 3.61 6.35
CA ASN A 118 -2.65 3.79 6.74
C ASN A 118 -3.47 4.28 5.54
N LEU A 119 -4.33 3.42 5.03
CA LEU A 119 -5.20 3.66 3.87
C LEU A 119 -6.66 3.46 4.24
N THR A 120 -7.55 4.31 3.73
CA THR A 120 -9.00 4.10 3.80
C THR A 120 -9.47 3.25 2.62
N GLY A 121 -10.66 2.65 2.70
CA GLY A 121 -11.27 1.95 1.56
C GLY A 121 -11.44 2.89 0.36
N GLN A 122 -11.84 4.13 0.61
CA GLN A 122 -11.98 5.18 -0.39
C GLN A 122 -10.67 5.48 -1.12
N ALA A 123 -9.52 5.38 -0.44
CA ALA A 123 -8.22 5.55 -1.09
C ALA A 123 -7.92 4.45 -2.11
N ILE A 124 -8.24 3.19 -1.77
CA ILE A 124 -8.06 2.07 -2.70
C ILE A 124 -9.01 2.20 -3.89
N GLU A 125 -10.29 2.49 -3.63
CA GLU A 125 -11.29 2.74 -4.67
C GLU A 125 -10.86 3.88 -5.61
N PHE A 126 -10.29 4.96 -5.06
CA PHE A 126 -9.77 6.05 -5.88
C PHE A 126 -8.73 5.56 -6.89
N PHE A 127 -7.72 4.79 -6.46
CA PHE A 127 -6.70 4.30 -7.37
C PHE A 127 -7.28 3.33 -8.41
N LEU A 128 -8.17 2.43 -8.01
CA LEU A 128 -8.82 1.48 -8.92
C LEU A 128 -9.60 2.19 -10.03
N HIS A 129 -10.27 3.31 -9.74
CA HIS A 129 -11.10 4.03 -10.71
C HIS A 129 -10.35 5.14 -11.47
N ASN A 130 -9.27 5.70 -10.91
CA ASN A 130 -8.54 6.82 -11.51
C ASN A 130 -7.20 6.40 -12.15
N CYS A 131 -6.76 5.15 -12.00
CA CYS A 131 -5.58 4.59 -12.64
C CYS A 131 -5.99 3.55 -13.70
N PRO A 132 -6.24 3.97 -14.97
CA PRO A 132 -6.78 3.10 -16.01
C PRO A 132 -5.83 1.99 -16.46
N PHE A 133 -4.54 2.06 -16.09
CA PHE A 133 -3.54 1.04 -16.41
C PHE A 133 -3.08 0.23 -15.19
N LEU A 134 -3.77 0.33 -14.04
CA LEU A 134 -3.36 -0.37 -12.82
C LEU A 134 -3.55 -1.88 -12.95
N GLU A 135 -2.45 -2.59 -13.19
CA GLU A 135 -2.42 -4.04 -13.36
C GLU A 135 -2.12 -4.78 -12.06
N LYS A 136 -1.45 -4.13 -11.09
CA LYS A 136 -1.06 -4.75 -9.81
C LYS A 136 -1.34 -3.84 -8.63
N LEU A 137 -2.03 -4.38 -7.63
CA LEU A 137 -2.28 -3.73 -6.35
C LEU A 137 -1.82 -4.65 -5.21
N VAL A 138 -0.90 -4.15 -4.38
CA VAL A 138 -0.37 -4.82 -3.19
C VAL A 138 -0.63 -3.92 -1.98
N VAL A 139 -1.35 -4.43 -0.98
CA VAL A 139 -1.67 -3.70 0.25
C VAL A 139 -1.39 -4.57 1.46
N HIS A 140 -0.36 -4.22 2.23
CA HIS A 140 0.03 -4.97 3.42
C HIS A 140 -0.05 -4.12 4.69
N TYR A 141 -0.39 -4.77 5.80
CA TYR A 141 -0.33 -4.17 7.14
C TYR A 141 -1.17 -2.88 7.27
N THR A 142 -2.31 -2.78 6.56
CA THR A 142 -3.26 -1.68 6.74
C THR A 142 -4.36 -2.08 7.72
N ASN A 143 -4.74 -1.14 8.59
CA ASN A 143 -5.66 -1.38 9.69
C ASN A 143 -6.89 -0.46 9.69
N LYS A 144 -7.11 0.28 8.60
CA LYS A 144 -8.21 1.25 8.46
C LYS A 144 -9.30 0.78 7.47
N ILE A 145 -9.28 -0.50 7.10
CA ILE A 145 -10.19 -1.08 6.11
C ILE A 145 -10.86 -2.30 6.74
N SER A 146 -12.19 -2.27 6.81
CA SER A 146 -13.01 -3.40 7.24
C SER A 146 -13.66 -4.14 6.08
N ASN A 147 -14.09 -3.41 5.06
CA ASN A 147 -14.69 -3.97 3.85
C ASN A 147 -13.99 -3.37 2.64
N LEU A 148 -13.73 -4.20 1.64
CA LEU A 148 -13.10 -3.77 0.40
C LEU A 148 -13.86 -4.29 -0.81
N GLU A 149 -14.23 -3.37 -1.70
CA GLU A 149 -14.78 -3.71 -3.02
C GLU A 149 -13.77 -3.40 -4.13
N VAL A 150 -13.36 -4.43 -4.84
CA VAL A 150 -12.52 -4.34 -6.04
C VAL A 150 -13.40 -4.68 -7.24
N CYS A 151 -14.32 -3.76 -7.57
CA CYS A 151 -15.36 -3.97 -8.57
C CYS A 151 -15.26 -2.95 -9.70
N GLY A 152 -15.32 -3.42 -10.95
CA GLY A 152 -15.47 -2.54 -12.10
C GLY A 152 -15.25 -3.27 -13.42
N PRO A 153 -16.15 -3.11 -14.41
CA PRO A 153 -16.01 -3.80 -15.69
C PRO A 153 -14.80 -3.33 -16.50
N SER A 154 -14.31 -2.12 -16.23
CA SER A 154 -13.14 -1.52 -16.88
C SER A 154 -11.82 -1.80 -16.16
N LEU A 155 -11.82 -2.55 -15.06
CA LEU A 155 -10.59 -2.85 -14.32
C LEU A 155 -9.66 -3.71 -15.17
N VAL A 156 -8.42 -3.24 -15.34
CA VAL A 156 -7.32 -3.99 -15.99
C VAL A 156 -6.44 -4.73 -14.97
N LEU A 157 -6.88 -4.76 -13.71
CA LEU A 157 -6.17 -5.39 -12.60
C LEU A 157 -5.96 -6.88 -12.86
N LYS A 158 -4.70 -7.32 -12.83
CA LYS A 158 -4.24 -8.70 -13.02
C LYS A 158 -3.84 -9.36 -11.70
N HIS A 159 -3.30 -8.58 -10.77
CA HIS A 159 -2.73 -9.09 -9.52
C HIS A 159 -3.24 -8.27 -8.33
N LEU A 160 -3.87 -8.95 -7.37
CA LEU A 160 -4.29 -8.37 -6.09
C LEU A 160 -3.63 -9.13 -4.95
N GLU A 161 -2.92 -8.41 -4.08
CA GLU A 161 -2.30 -8.95 -2.86
C GLU A 161 -2.73 -8.14 -1.64
N LEU A 162 -3.36 -8.80 -0.68
CA LEU A 162 -3.87 -8.25 0.56
C LEU A 162 -3.33 -9.11 1.71
N MET A 163 -2.41 -8.55 2.51
CA MET A 163 -1.69 -9.32 3.53
C MET A 163 -1.66 -8.59 4.87
N HIS A 164 -1.91 -9.31 5.96
CA HIS A 164 -1.84 -8.77 7.32
C HIS A 164 -2.73 -7.52 7.55
N CYS A 165 -3.90 -7.49 6.91
CA CYS A 165 -4.92 -6.45 7.09
C CYS A 165 -5.86 -6.87 8.22
N ASN A 166 -5.47 -6.64 9.48
CA ASN A 166 -6.06 -7.32 10.64
C ASN A 166 -7.53 -7.00 10.93
N TYR A 167 -8.07 -5.92 10.37
CA TYR A 167 -9.46 -5.51 10.55
C TYR A 167 -10.34 -5.78 9.33
N LEU A 168 -9.77 -6.38 8.27
CA LEU A 168 -10.50 -6.67 7.03
C LEU A 168 -11.39 -7.90 7.25
N GLU A 169 -12.70 -7.69 7.24
CA GLU A 169 -13.73 -8.69 7.47
C GLU A 169 -14.28 -9.25 6.16
N SER A 170 -14.44 -8.39 5.14
CA SER A 170 -14.94 -8.80 3.84
C SER A 170 -14.21 -8.19 2.65
N VAL A 171 -14.09 -8.99 1.59
CA VAL A 171 -13.57 -8.56 0.29
C VAL A 171 -14.50 -9.05 -0.81
N LYS A 172 -15.00 -8.11 -1.61
CA LYS A 172 -15.71 -8.40 -2.85
C LYS A 172 -14.81 -8.07 -4.03
N VAL A 173 -14.69 -8.98 -4.99
CA VAL A 173 -13.89 -8.78 -6.20
C VAL A 173 -14.73 -9.05 -7.44
N SER A 174 -14.83 -8.06 -8.30
CA SER A 174 -15.41 -8.14 -9.65
C SER A 174 -14.47 -7.48 -10.65
N ALA A 175 -13.48 -8.25 -11.10
CA ALA A 175 -12.38 -7.79 -11.94
C ALA A 175 -12.14 -8.81 -13.09
N PRO A 176 -12.56 -8.52 -14.32
CA PRO A 176 -12.60 -9.52 -15.40
C PRO A 176 -11.21 -10.02 -15.83
N ASN A 177 -10.17 -9.22 -15.62
CA ASN A 177 -8.79 -9.50 -16.02
C ASN A 177 -7.92 -10.05 -14.89
N LEU A 178 -8.49 -10.30 -13.71
CA LEU A 178 -7.73 -10.76 -12.55
C LEU A 178 -7.17 -12.17 -12.80
N ILE A 179 -5.86 -12.33 -12.63
CA ILE A 179 -5.12 -13.58 -12.84
C ILE A 179 -4.73 -14.22 -11.51
N SER A 180 -4.31 -13.42 -10.53
CA SER A 180 -3.91 -13.92 -9.22
C SER A 180 -4.49 -13.10 -8.08
N LEU A 181 -4.93 -13.79 -7.04
CA LEU A 181 -5.38 -13.23 -5.77
C LEU A 181 -4.59 -13.83 -4.62
N ILE A 182 -3.94 -12.99 -3.84
CA ILE A 182 -3.39 -13.34 -2.53
C ILE A 182 -4.20 -12.56 -1.50
N GLY A 183 -4.91 -13.25 -0.62
CA GLY A 183 -5.81 -12.63 0.36
C GLY A 183 -5.48 -13.03 1.80
N PRO A 184 -5.92 -12.25 2.81
CA PRO A 184 -5.87 -12.69 4.19
C PRO A 184 -6.96 -13.74 4.43
N ASN A 185 -6.83 -14.51 5.52
CA ASN A 185 -7.97 -15.30 6.00
C ASN A 185 -9.02 -14.37 6.58
N ILE A 186 -10.12 -14.19 5.84
CA ILE A 186 -11.21 -13.26 6.15
C ILE A 186 -12.53 -14.03 6.19
N ASP A 187 -13.52 -13.47 6.87
CA ASP A 187 -14.82 -14.13 7.05
C ASP A 187 -15.59 -14.28 5.73
N VAL A 188 -15.49 -13.26 4.86
CA VAL A 188 -16.24 -13.24 3.59
C VAL A 188 -15.35 -12.82 2.43
N LEU A 189 -15.08 -13.76 1.51
CA LEU A 189 -14.48 -13.49 0.21
C LEU A 189 -15.51 -13.79 -0.90
N LEU A 190 -15.96 -12.75 -1.60
CA LEU A 190 -16.92 -12.86 -2.70
C LEU A 190 -16.22 -12.58 -4.03
N LEU A 191 -16.17 -13.59 -4.89
CA LEU A 191 -15.62 -13.50 -6.24
C LEU A 191 -16.74 -13.54 -7.27
N GLU A 192 -16.93 -12.45 -8.00
CA GLU A 192 -17.91 -12.32 -9.07
C GLU A 192 -17.19 -11.95 -10.37
N ASN A 193 -17.59 -12.48 -11.53
CA ASN A 193 -17.04 -12.04 -12.82
C ASN A 193 -15.48 -11.97 -12.88
N VAL A 194 -14.82 -13.04 -12.44
CA VAL A 194 -13.35 -13.20 -12.48
C VAL A 194 -12.92 -14.36 -13.41
N PRO A 195 -13.32 -14.38 -14.69
CA PRO A 195 -13.12 -15.53 -15.58
C PRO A 195 -11.66 -15.87 -15.88
N MET A 196 -10.73 -14.93 -15.66
CA MET A 196 -9.28 -15.11 -15.93
C MET A 196 -8.48 -15.58 -14.71
N LEU A 197 -9.13 -15.77 -13.56
CA LEU A 197 -8.45 -16.09 -12.30
C LEU A 197 -7.87 -17.50 -12.36
N LYS A 198 -6.56 -17.61 -12.12
CA LYS A 198 -5.81 -18.87 -12.15
C LYS A 198 -5.23 -19.24 -10.79
N GLU A 199 -4.90 -18.26 -9.98
CA GLU A 199 -4.18 -18.46 -8.74
C GLU A 199 -4.90 -17.76 -7.58
N VAL A 200 -5.22 -18.53 -6.54
CA VAL A 200 -5.78 -18.01 -5.30
C VAL A 200 -4.97 -18.57 -4.14
N TYR A 201 -4.40 -17.67 -3.34
CA TYR A 201 -3.68 -18.03 -2.13
C TYR A 201 -4.31 -17.28 -0.95
N ILE A 202 -4.88 -18.03 0.00
CA ILE A 202 -5.43 -17.47 1.23
C ILE A 202 -4.42 -17.71 2.35
N ASN A 203 -3.89 -16.64 2.91
CA ASN A 203 -2.91 -16.72 3.97
C ASN A 203 -3.59 -16.97 5.32
N CYS A 204 -3.51 -18.21 5.81
CA CYS A 204 -4.10 -18.66 7.09
C CYS A 204 -3.32 -18.23 8.35
N MET A 205 -2.43 -17.24 8.28
CA MET A 205 -1.65 -16.81 9.44
C MET A 205 -2.50 -15.98 10.42
N HIS A 206 -3.41 -16.64 11.14
CA HIS A 206 -3.93 -16.15 12.42
C HIS A 206 -2.82 -16.28 13.46
N TYR A 207 -2.27 -15.15 13.91
CA TYR A 207 -1.58 -15.11 15.19
C TYR A 207 -2.67 -15.01 16.27
N ASN A 208 -2.94 -16.13 16.94
CA ASN A 208 -3.92 -16.36 18.01
C ASN A 208 -5.36 -16.59 17.56
N ASP A 209 -5.68 -17.79 17.10
CA ASP A 209 -6.73 -18.55 17.78
C ASP A 209 -6.42 -20.04 17.65
N SER A 210 -6.69 -20.76 18.73
CA SER A 210 -6.48 -22.19 18.90
C SER A 210 -6.99 -22.98 17.71
N VAL A 211 -6.17 -23.93 17.27
CA VAL A 211 -6.49 -24.96 16.29
C VAL A 211 -7.74 -25.72 16.75
N GLU A 212 -8.91 -25.32 16.28
CA GLU A 212 -10.08 -26.18 16.22
C GLU A 212 -11.11 -25.58 15.24
N ASN A 213 -11.48 -26.40 14.26
CA ASN A 213 -12.62 -26.25 13.34
C ASN A 213 -12.49 -25.35 12.12
N TRP A 214 -11.78 -25.82 11.10
CA TRP A 214 -12.15 -25.48 9.72
C TRP A 214 -12.23 -26.77 8.90
N ALA A 215 -13.47 -27.22 8.67
CA ALA A 215 -13.78 -28.24 7.69
C ALA A 215 -13.61 -27.64 6.29
N LEU A 216 -12.78 -28.28 5.47
CA LEU A 216 -12.55 -27.94 4.08
C LEU A 216 -13.83 -28.16 3.27
N GLY A 217 -14.52 -27.09 2.92
CA GLY A 217 -15.43 -27.06 1.78
C GLY A 217 -14.62 -26.87 0.50
N CYS A 218 -14.08 -27.96 -0.05
CA CYS A 218 -13.51 -27.97 -1.39
C CYS A 218 -14.64 -27.76 -2.41
N ILE A 219 -14.44 -26.84 -3.36
CA ILE A 219 -15.14 -26.84 -4.65
C ILE A 219 -14.37 -27.76 -5.60
#